data_AF-A0A6N2X1M3-F1
#
_entry.id   AF-A0A6N2X1M3-F1
#
_cell.length_a   1.000
_cell.length_b   1.000
_cell.length_c   1.000
_cell.angle_alpha   90.00
_cell.angle_beta   90.00
_cell.angle_gamma   90.00
#
_symmetry.space_group_name_H-M   'P 1'
#
loop_
_entity.id
_entity.type
_entity.pdbx_description
1 polymer ?
#
loop_
_entity_poly.entity_id
_entity_poly.type
_entity_poly.pdbx_seq_one_letter_code
_entity_poly.pdbx_strand_id
1 'polypeptide(L)'
;MKKRSYELPMPNREYKDTIFRWIFSIIENLLSLYNAVKGKNYQNPEDLDIVTLENAIYMGMKNDLAFVLEMGLYLYEHQSTYNPNIPLRDLFYIASEYQDLVDEKSLYSSGIQKIPTPNFLVFYNGTDRNVPDRTELRLSDAFENPTQDPALELKVTMLNINAGHNEELMKNCHVLWEYAQYVARVRKYAAELPLNEAVELAITECIREGILAEFLQHNRAEVYKVSIFEYDKEKEEKKLRKAERECGREEGLQEGLKEGLQQGRLEERKSLLALIAKMSAGGDADKITMLNDPEVMEAMQKKYGIK
;
A
#
# COMPACT_ATOMS: atom_id res chain seq x y z
N MET A 1 -15.82 -29.93 35.04
CA MET A 1 -14.76 -29.13 34.38
C MET A 1 -14.13 -29.97 33.29
N LYS A 2 -14.53 -29.77 32.03
CA LYS A 2 -13.93 -30.46 30.88
C LYS A 2 -12.82 -29.56 30.33
N LYS A 3 -11.58 -30.06 30.33
CA LYS A 3 -10.48 -29.50 29.53
C LYS A 3 -10.93 -29.54 28.07
N ARG A 4 -11.16 -28.39 27.44
CA ARG A 4 -11.33 -28.30 25.98
C ARG A 4 -9.94 -28.25 25.36
N SER A 5 -9.71 -29.15 24.42
CA SER A 5 -8.52 -29.24 23.60
C SER A 5 -8.45 -28.03 22.67
N TYR A 6 -7.32 -27.32 22.71
CA TYR A 6 -6.92 -26.37 21.68
C TYR A 6 -6.56 -27.16 20.42
N GLU A 7 -7.56 -27.58 19.64
CA GLU A 7 -7.31 -27.98 18.26
C GLU A 7 -7.21 -26.69 17.44
N LEU A 8 -6.00 -26.13 17.40
CA LEU A 8 -5.65 -25.10 16.43
C LEU A 8 -6.00 -25.65 15.04
N PRO A 9 -6.73 -24.92 14.19
CA PRO A 9 -6.98 -25.35 12.82
C PRO A 9 -5.62 -25.64 12.17
N MET A 10 -5.44 -26.89 11.73
CA MET A 10 -4.22 -27.32 11.04
C MET A 10 -4.03 -26.40 9.84
N PRO A 11 -2.85 -25.75 9.69
CA PRO A 11 -2.62 -24.84 8.59
C PRO A 11 -2.85 -25.59 7.28
N ASN A 12 -3.67 -25.00 6.41
CA ASN A 12 -3.80 -25.45 5.05
C ASN A 12 -2.38 -25.42 4.46
N ARG A 13 -1.85 -26.58 4.06
CA ARG A 13 -0.42 -26.82 3.76
C ARG A 13 0.14 -26.02 2.58
N GLU A 14 -0.63 -25.09 2.02
CA GLU A 14 -0.15 -24.12 1.06
C GLU A 14 0.55 -22.97 1.78
N TYR A 15 1.87 -22.95 1.65
CA TYR A 15 2.89 -21.96 2.04
C TYR A 15 2.58 -20.43 1.82
N LYS A 16 1.38 -19.93 2.11
CA LYS A 16 0.93 -18.58 1.72
C LYS A 16 0.27 -17.75 2.81
N ASP A 17 0.16 -18.22 4.05
CA ASP A 17 -0.38 -17.45 5.18
C ASP A 17 0.71 -16.63 5.87
N THR A 18 0.47 -15.34 6.08
CA THR A 18 1.36 -14.48 6.88
C THR A 18 1.21 -14.79 8.37
N ILE A 19 2.21 -14.46 9.21
CA ILE A 19 2.09 -14.63 10.67
C ILE A 19 0.89 -13.84 11.21
N PHE A 20 0.66 -12.64 10.70
CA PHE A 20 -0.51 -11.83 11.07
C PHE A 20 -1.82 -12.57 10.77
N ARG A 21 -1.97 -13.08 9.54
CA ARG A 21 -3.18 -13.84 9.14
C ARG A 21 -3.36 -15.09 9.99
N TRP A 22 -2.27 -15.78 10.32
CA TRP A 22 -2.35 -16.99 11.15
C TRP A 22 -2.78 -16.67 12.59
N ILE A 23 -2.27 -15.61 13.20
CA ILE A 23 -2.68 -15.21 14.54
C ILE A 23 -4.18 -14.86 14.58
N PHE A 24 -4.66 -14.14 13.56
CA PHE A 24 -6.04 -13.65 13.49
C PHE A 24 -7.00 -14.55 12.73
N SER A 25 -6.57 -15.74 12.29
CA SER A 25 -7.50 -16.81 11.86
C SER A 25 -8.15 -17.52 13.06
N ILE A 26 -7.60 -17.33 14.26
CA ILE A 26 -8.21 -17.72 15.53
C ILE A 26 -9.34 -16.73 15.84
N ILE A 27 -10.57 -17.21 15.92
CA ILE A 27 -11.78 -16.39 16.00
C ILE A 27 -11.81 -15.49 17.24
N GLU A 28 -11.26 -15.95 18.37
CA GLU A 28 -11.13 -15.16 19.60
C GLU A 28 -10.18 -13.97 19.41
N ASN A 29 -9.08 -14.17 18.69
CA ASN A 29 -8.11 -13.11 18.39
C ASN A 29 -8.72 -12.10 17.42
N LEU A 30 -9.45 -12.58 16.41
CA LEU A 30 -10.16 -11.71 15.46
C LEU A 30 -11.22 -10.86 16.16
N LEU A 31 -12.00 -11.44 17.08
CA LEU A 31 -12.97 -10.70 17.89
C LEU A 31 -12.30 -9.63 18.75
N SER A 32 -11.17 -9.96 19.38
CA SER A 32 -10.38 -9.00 20.16
C SER A 32 -9.91 -7.83 19.29
N LEU A 33 -9.40 -8.12 18.09
CA LEU A 33 -8.98 -7.10 17.13
C LEU A 33 -10.13 -6.22 16.68
N TYR A 34 -11.27 -6.83 16.33
CA TYR A 34 -12.48 -6.12 15.95
C TYR A 34 -12.95 -5.17 17.06
N ASN A 35 -13.06 -5.67 18.28
CA ASN A 35 -13.47 -4.89 19.45
C ASN A 35 -12.57 -3.68 19.66
N ALA A 36 -11.26 -3.87 19.58
CA ALA A 36 -10.29 -2.80 19.76
C ALA A 36 -10.37 -1.74 18.65
N VAL A 37 -10.55 -2.14 17.39
CA VAL A 37 -10.69 -1.22 16.26
C VAL A 37 -11.99 -0.42 16.33
N LYS A 38 -13.11 -1.06 16.68
CA LYS A 38 -14.44 -0.44 16.62
C LYS A 38 -14.90 0.17 17.94
N GLY A 39 -14.11 0.05 19.01
CA GLY A 39 -14.51 0.47 20.36
C GLY A 39 -15.71 -0.30 20.89
N LYS A 40 -15.76 -1.61 20.59
CA LYS A 40 -16.84 -2.54 20.94
C LYS A 40 -16.36 -3.53 21.98
N ASN A 41 -17.29 -4.33 22.52
CA ASN A 41 -17.00 -5.29 23.58
C ASN A 41 -17.81 -6.59 23.43
N TYR A 42 -17.84 -7.14 22.22
CA TYR A 42 -18.44 -8.46 21.96
C TYR A 42 -17.68 -9.54 22.73
N GLN A 43 -18.42 -10.47 23.32
CA GLN A 43 -17.87 -11.55 24.15
C GLN A 43 -18.01 -12.93 23.50
N ASN A 44 -18.85 -13.07 22.48
CA ASN A 44 -19.13 -14.33 21.83
C ASN A 44 -18.46 -14.38 20.46
N PRO A 45 -17.40 -15.20 20.28
CA PRO A 45 -16.73 -15.35 18.99
C PRO A 45 -17.64 -15.92 17.90
N GLU A 46 -18.64 -16.72 18.27
CA GLU A 46 -19.61 -17.31 17.33
C GLU A 46 -20.53 -16.27 16.66
N ASP A 47 -20.50 -15.01 17.10
CA ASP A 47 -21.21 -13.92 16.42
C ASP A 47 -20.47 -13.49 15.12
N LEU A 48 -19.19 -13.87 14.96
CA LEU A 48 -18.41 -13.61 13.76
C LEU A 48 -18.64 -14.68 12.70
N ASP A 49 -19.31 -14.31 11.61
CA ASP A 49 -19.34 -15.11 10.40
C ASP A 49 -18.09 -14.78 9.58
N ILE A 50 -17.05 -15.61 9.71
CA ILE A 50 -15.81 -15.46 8.92
C ILE A 50 -16.10 -15.91 7.48
N VAL A 51 -16.40 -14.95 6.61
CA VAL A 51 -16.39 -15.14 5.16
C VAL A 51 -14.95 -14.97 4.68
N THR A 52 -14.10 -15.96 4.96
CA THR A 52 -12.79 -15.99 4.31
C THR A 52 -13.04 -16.14 2.82
N LEU A 53 -12.45 -15.24 2.04
CA LEU A 53 -12.43 -15.22 0.58
C LEU A 53 -11.78 -16.50 0.00
N GLU A 54 -12.48 -17.63 0.13
CA GLU A 54 -12.14 -18.90 -0.52
C GLU A 54 -12.69 -18.86 -1.95
N ASN A 55 -12.01 -18.08 -2.81
CA ASN A 55 -12.06 -18.08 -4.29
C ASN A 55 -12.54 -16.79 -4.99
N ALA A 56 -11.78 -15.71 -4.90
CA ALA A 56 -11.76 -14.68 -5.95
C ALA A 56 -10.35 -14.55 -6.53
N ILE A 57 -10.04 -15.41 -7.51
CA ILE A 57 -8.81 -15.32 -8.31
C ILE A 57 -9.01 -14.18 -9.32
N TYR A 58 -8.62 -12.97 -8.94
CA TYR A 58 -8.20 -11.96 -9.91
C TYR A 58 -6.74 -11.63 -9.60
N MET A 59 -5.83 -12.28 -10.33
CA MET A 59 -4.37 -12.12 -10.28
C MET A 59 -3.68 -12.43 -8.93
N GLY A 60 -4.14 -13.43 -8.19
CA GLY A 60 -3.42 -13.92 -7.00
C GLY A 60 -3.40 -12.97 -5.80
N MET A 61 -4.21 -11.90 -5.83
CA MET A 61 -4.40 -10.99 -4.71
C MET A 61 -5.49 -11.56 -3.79
N LYS A 62 -5.10 -12.03 -2.60
CA LYS A 62 -6.04 -12.43 -1.55
C LYS A 62 -6.10 -11.31 -0.51
N ASN A 63 -7.30 -10.96 -0.04
CA ASN A 63 -7.45 -10.18 1.19
C ASN A 63 -6.92 -11.03 2.37
N ASP A 64 -6.33 -10.40 3.38
CA ASP A 64 -5.78 -11.15 4.52
C ASP A 64 -6.87 -11.68 5.44
N LEU A 65 -7.87 -10.84 5.76
CA LEU A 65 -9.00 -11.21 6.60
C LEU A 65 -10.28 -10.54 6.07
N ALA A 66 -11.31 -11.35 5.80
CA ALA A 66 -12.65 -10.87 5.46
C ALA A 66 -13.68 -11.55 6.38
N PHE A 67 -14.60 -10.77 6.96
CA PHE A 67 -15.62 -11.29 7.87
C PHE A 67 -16.85 -10.38 7.97
N VAL A 68 -17.98 -10.95 8.40
CA VAL A 68 -19.25 -10.26 8.60
C VAL A 68 -19.61 -10.21 10.08
N LEU A 69 -20.07 -9.04 10.55
CA LEU A 69 -20.60 -8.85 11.90
C LEU A 69 -21.62 -7.72 11.93
N GLU A 70 -22.81 -7.96 12.50
CA GLU A 70 -23.93 -7.00 12.59
C GLU A 70 -24.21 -6.23 11.28
N MET A 71 -24.31 -6.95 10.16
CA MET A 71 -24.55 -6.36 8.83
C MET A 71 -23.43 -5.43 8.32
N GLY A 72 -22.26 -5.45 8.96
CA GLY A 72 -21.03 -4.90 8.41
C GLY A 72 -20.20 -5.99 7.75
N LEU A 73 -19.58 -5.65 6.62
CA LEU A 73 -18.57 -6.48 5.95
C LEU A 73 -17.21 -5.80 6.15
N TYR A 74 -16.26 -6.53 6.72
CA TYR A 74 -14.96 -6.00 7.15
C TYR A 74 -13.85 -6.63 6.31
N LEU A 75 -13.09 -5.78 5.62
CA LEU A 75 -11.97 -6.14 4.77
C LEU A 75 -10.70 -5.61 5.46
N TYR A 76 -10.00 -6.52 6.13
CA TYR A 76 -8.81 -6.22 6.93
C TYR A 76 -7.59 -6.77 6.22
N GLU A 77 -6.66 -5.88 5.93
CA GLU A 77 -5.38 -6.23 5.31
C GLU A 77 -4.19 -5.95 6.21
N HIS A 78 -3.10 -6.67 5.98
CA HIS A 78 -1.83 -6.43 6.62
C HIS A 78 -0.75 -6.11 5.58
N GLN A 79 -0.02 -5.01 5.77
CA GLN A 79 1.00 -4.56 4.81
C GLN A 79 2.31 -4.17 5.51
N SER A 80 3.40 -4.78 5.08
CA SER A 80 4.78 -4.39 5.46
C SER A 80 5.40 -3.36 4.52
N THR A 81 4.73 -3.05 3.41
CA THR A 81 5.16 -2.03 2.45
C THR A 81 3.99 -1.14 2.07
N TYR A 82 4.18 0.19 2.12
CA TYR A 82 3.13 1.17 1.83
C TYR A 82 2.61 1.01 0.40
N ASN A 83 1.29 0.92 0.21
CA ASN A 83 0.67 0.76 -1.10
C ASN A 83 -0.44 1.82 -1.31
N PRO A 84 -0.20 2.87 -2.12
CA PRO A 84 -1.23 3.89 -2.38
C PRO A 84 -2.39 3.35 -3.23
N ASN A 85 -2.20 2.23 -3.93
CA ASN A 85 -3.23 1.64 -4.81
C ASN A 85 -4.23 0.75 -4.04
N ILE A 86 -4.16 0.71 -2.70
CA ILE A 86 -5.03 -0.16 -1.93
C ILE A 86 -6.52 0.13 -2.09
N PRO A 87 -6.99 1.40 -2.19
CA PRO A 87 -8.42 1.65 -2.38
C PRO A 87 -8.97 1.07 -3.69
N LEU A 88 -8.15 1.04 -4.75
CA LEU A 88 -8.53 0.43 -6.03
C LEU A 88 -8.60 -1.10 -5.93
N ARG A 89 -7.69 -1.71 -5.19
CA ARG A 89 -7.73 -3.15 -4.94
C ARG A 89 -8.94 -3.55 -4.10
N ASP A 90 -9.23 -2.78 -3.04
CA ASP A 90 -10.40 -2.99 -2.19
C ASP A 90 -11.71 -2.81 -2.95
N LEU A 91 -11.75 -1.93 -3.95
CA LEU A 91 -12.90 -1.80 -4.85
C LEU A 91 -13.19 -3.10 -5.61
N PHE A 92 -12.14 -3.78 -6.10
CA PHE A 92 -12.31 -5.07 -6.78
C PHE A 92 -12.76 -6.17 -5.81
N TYR A 93 -12.22 -6.20 -4.60
CA TYR A 93 -12.65 -7.16 -3.58
C TYR A 93 -14.11 -6.97 -3.22
N ILE A 94 -14.53 -5.76 -2.84
CA ILE A 94 -15.90 -5.53 -2.41
C ILE A 94 -16.92 -5.74 -3.54
N ALA A 95 -16.54 -5.44 -4.78
CA ALA A 95 -17.39 -5.74 -5.93
C ALA A 95 -17.62 -7.25 -6.09
N SER A 96 -16.57 -8.06 -5.91
CA SER A 96 -16.69 -9.54 -5.92
C SER A 96 -17.56 -10.04 -4.78
N GLU A 97 -17.33 -9.59 -3.54
CA GLU A 97 -18.14 -9.97 -2.37
C GLU A 97 -19.62 -9.69 -2.58
N TYR A 98 -19.95 -8.50 -3.10
CA TYR A 98 -21.33 -8.14 -3.35
C TYR A 98 -21.94 -8.89 -4.53
N GLN A 99 -21.16 -9.30 -5.53
CA GLN A 99 -21.68 -10.18 -6.60
C GLN A 99 -22.12 -11.52 -6.01
N ASP A 100 -21.28 -12.14 -5.17
CA ASP A 100 -21.58 -13.43 -4.56
C ASP A 100 -22.77 -13.35 -3.59
N LEU A 101 -22.88 -12.26 -2.80
CA LEU A 101 -23.99 -12.03 -1.88
C LEU A 101 -25.34 -11.75 -2.58
N VAL A 102 -25.31 -11.26 -3.82
CA VAL A 102 -26.50 -10.85 -4.56
C VAL A 102 -26.98 -11.93 -5.53
N ASP A 103 -26.20 -12.97 -5.81
CA ASP A 103 -26.56 -14.04 -6.77
C ASP A 103 -27.92 -14.70 -6.45
N GLU A 104 -28.35 -14.70 -5.19
CA GLU A 104 -29.67 -15.23 -4.79
C GLU A 104 -30.85 -14.24 -4.92
N LYS A 105 -30.61 -12.98 -5.28
CA LYS A 105 -31.62 -11.89 -5.26
C LYS A 105 -31.63 -11.09 -6.56
N SER A 106 -32.81 -10.88 -7.14
CA SER A 106 -32.92 -10.15 -8.41
C SER A 106 -32.63 -8.65 -8.24
N LEU A 107 -31.52 -8.19 -8.82
CA LEU A 107 -31.22 -6.77 -9.00
C LEU A 107 -32.25 -6.03 -9.87
N TYR A 108 -33.09 -6.76 -10.61
CA TYR A 108 -34.20 -6.21 -11.38
C TYR A 108 -35.49 -6.04 -10.56
N SER A 109 -35.47 -6.42 -9.28
CA SER A 109 -36.62 -6.20 -8.40
C SER A 109 -36.87 -4.71 -8.18
N SER A 110 -38.13 -4.34 -7.95
CA SER A 110 -38.52 -2.96 -7.64
C SER A 110 -38.21 -2.53 -6.21
N GLY A 111 -37.81 -3.48 -5.34
CA GLY A 111 -37.40 -3.23 -3.97
C GLY A 111 -35.91 -2.97 -3.87
N ILE A 112 -35.50 -2.05 -2.99
CA ILE A 112 -34.08 -1.80 -2.73
C ILE A 112 -33.48 -3.03 -2.05
N GLN A 113 -32.49 -3.65 -2.69
CA GLN A 113 -31.70 -4.72 -2.07
C GLN A 113 -30.72 -4.10 -1.06
N LYS A 114 -30.93 -4.39 0.23
CA LYS A 114 -29.96 -4.05 1.27
C LYS A 114 -28.78 -5.03 1.22
N ILE A 115 -27.57 -4.48 1.33
CA ILE A 115 -26.31 -5.22 1.40
C ILE A 115 -25.51 -4.76 2.63
N PRO A 116 -24.59 -5.60 3.16
CA PRO A 116 -23.77 -5.22 4.30
C PRO A 116 -22.94 -3.96 4.04
N THR A 117 -22.72 -3.13 5.07
CA THR A 117 -21.90 -1.91 4.92
C THR A 117 -20.41 -2.27 4.94
N PRO A 118 -19.59 -1.84 3.97
CA PRO A 118 -18.20 -2.24 3.91
C PRO A 118 -17.31 -1.38 4.84
N ASN A 119 -16.28 -1.99 5.40
CA ASN A 119 -15.27 -1.34 6.24
C ASN A 119 -13.88 -1.79 5.77
N PHE A 120 -13.06 -0.86 5.31
CA PHE A 120 -11.72 -1.13 4.79
C PHE A 120 -10.65 -0.67 5.77
N LEU A 121 -9.80 -1.60 6.20
CA LEU A 121 -8.75 -1.33 7.17
C LEU A 121 -7.43 -2.00 6.78
N VAL A 122 -6.34 -1.25 6.86
CA VAL A 122 -4.99 -1.77 6.63
C VAL A 122 -4.18 -1.64 7.92
N PHE A 123 -3.63 -2.73 8.41
CA PHE A 123 -2.65 -2.76 9.48
C PHE A 123 -1.26 -2.66 8.86
N TYR A 124 -0.64 -1.50 9.00
CA TYR A 124 0.68 -1.21 8.46
C TYR A 124 1.75 -1.51 9.50
N ASN A 125 2.67 -2.41 9.18
CA ASN A 125 3.84 -2.67 10.02
C ASN A 125 5.16 -2.39 9.29
N GLY A 126 5.17 -1.65 8.18
CA GLY A 126 6.40 -1.40 7.42
C GLY A 126 7.40 -0.47 8.10
N THR A 127 8.56 -0.26 7.45
CA THR A 127 9.68 0.53 8.01
C THR A 127 9.72 2.00 7.59
N ASP A 128 8.73 2.50 6.84
CA ASP A 128 8.69 3.92 6.47
C ASP A 128 8.32 4.76 7.69
N ARG A 129 9.28 5.59 8.13
CA ARG A 129 9.15 6.41 9.35
C ARG A 129 8.14 7.55 9.21
N ASN A 130 7.71 7.86 7.99
CA ASN A 130 6.79 8.97 7.73
C ASN A 130 5.32 8.57 7.81
N VAL A 131 5.02 7.29 8.02
CA VAL A 131 3.64 6.81 8.15
C VAL A 131 3.12 7.11 9.56
N PRO A 132 2.11 8.00 9.72
CA PRO A 132 1.55 8.33 11.02
C PRO A 132 0.72 7.17 11.59
N ASP A 133 0.25 7.30 12.85
CA ASP A 133 -0.62 6.32 13.50
C ASP A 133 -1.86 5.99 12.67
N ARG A 134 -2.43 7.00 12.00
CA ARG A 134 -3.62 6.85 11.17
C ARG A 134 -3.50 7.65 9.88
N THR A 135 -3.74 6.98 8.76
CA THR A 135 -3.82 7.58 7.43
C THR A 135 -5.14 7.18 6.77
N GLU A 136 -5.75 8.08 6.02
CA GLU A 136 -6.87 7.73 5.13
C GLU A 136 -6.35 7.73 3.68
N LEU A 137 -6.55 6.62 2.98
CA LEU A 137 -6.22 6.48 1.56
C LEU A 137 -7.54 6.51 0.77
N ARG A 138 -7.56 7.26 -0.34
CA ARG A 138 -8.78 7.48 -1.12
C ARG A 138 -8.61 6.97 -2.53
N LEU A 139 -9.68 6.40 -3.08
CA LEU A 139 -9.70 6.00 -4.49
C LEU A 139 -9.55 7.21 -5.41
N SER A 140 -10.09 8.36 -4.99
CA SER A 140 -10.00 9.60 -5.76
C SER A 140 -8.59 10.14 -5.98
N ASP A 141 -7.63 9.76 -5.13
CA ASP A 141 -6.21 10.12 -5.32
C ASP A 141 -5.61 9.45 -6.58
N ALA A 142 -6.23 8.39 -7.08
CA ALA A 142 -5.80 7.68 -8.28
C ALA A 142 -6.47 8.20 -9.58
N PHE A 143 -7.42 9.14 -9.50
CA PHE A 143 -8.11 9.63 -10.69
C PHE A 143 -7.25 10.63 -11.47
N GLU A 144 -7.16 10.44 -12.79
CA GLU A 144 -6.42 11.35 -13.69
C GLU A 144 -6.96 12.79 -13.67
N ASN A 145 -8.26 12.95 -13.44
CA ASN A 145 -8.95 14.23 -13.36
C ASN A 145 -9.46 14.44 -11.93
N PRO A 146 -8.71 15.15 -11.07
CA PRO A 146 -9.11 15.38 -9.69
C PRO A 146 -10.43 16.14 -9.58
N THR A 147 -11.30 15.68 -8.69
CA THR A 147 -12.56 16.35 -8.34
C THR A 147 -12.74 16.33 -6.82
N GLN A 148 -13.40 17.35 -6.28
CA GLN A 148 -13.66 17.46 -4.85
C GLN A 148 -14.74 16.48 -4.37
N ASP A 149 -15.68 16.14 -5.25
CA ASP A 149 -16.82 15.26 -4.95
C ASP A 149 -17.00 14.24 -6.08
N PRO A 150 -16.22 13.15 -6.09
CA PRO A 150 -16.33 12.12 -7.11
C PRO A 150 -17.59 11.27 -6.90
N ALA A 151 -18.20 10.83 -8.01
CA ALA A 151 -19.36 9.95 -7.97
C ALA A 151 -19.04 8.55 -7.39
N LEU A 152 -17.77 8.14 -7.40
CA LEU A 152 -17.27 6.92 -6.79
C LEU A 152 -16.13 7.28 -5.84
N GLU A 153 -16.29 6.96 -4.55
CA GLU A 153 -15.26 7.12 -3.54
C GLU A 153 -15.20 5.87 -2.66
N LEU A 154 -13.99 5.35 -2.49
CA LEU A 154 -13.70 4.29 -1.53
C LEU A 154 -12.57 4.78 -0.64
N LYS A 155 -12.81 4.74 0.67
CA LYS A 155 -11.86 5.20 1.68
C LYS A 155 -11.36 4.02 2.49
N VAL A 156 -10.04 3.94 2.62
CA VAL A 156 -9.35 2.92 3.41
C VAL A 156 -8.69 3.60 4.60
N THR A 157 -8.94 3.11 5.80
CA THR A 157 -8.20 3.55 6.99
C THR A 157 -6.96 2.67 7.14
N MET A 158 -5.78 3.26 7.16
CA MET A 158 -4.54 2.57 7.47
C MET A 158 -4.10 2.94 8.89
N LEU A 159 -3.77 1.93 9.70
CA LEU A 159 -3.30 2.05 11.07
C LEU A 159 -1.87 1.54 11.18
N ASN A 160 -0.96 2.37 11.68
CA ASN A 160 0.42 1.96 11.94
C ASN A 160 0.49 1.11 13.23
N ILE A 161 0.77 -0.18 13.08
CA ILE A 161 0.85 -1.14 14.19
C ILE A 161 2.28 -1.43 14.65
N ASN A 162 3.27 -0.64 14.23
CA ASN A 162 4.63 -0.79 14.74
C ASN A 162 4.68 -0.53 16.26
N ALA A 163 5.64 -1.17 16.94
CA ALA A 163 5.88 -0.93 18.37
C ALA A 163 6.07 0.59 18.65
N GLY A 164 5.29 1.13 19.59
CA GLY A 164 5.25 2.56 19.92
C GLY A 164 4.19 3.39 19.19
N HIS A 165 3.40 2.78 18.31
CA HIS A 165 2.29 3.43 17.60
C HIS A 165 0.92 2.91 18.07
N ASN A 166 -0.14 3.72 17.90
CA ASN A 166 -1.53 3.38 18.22
C ASN A 166 -1.71 2.77 19.64
N GLU A 167 -1.18 3.44 20.66
CA GLU A 167 -1.13 2.92 22.04
C GLU A 167 -2.48 2.43 22.57
N GLU A 168 -3.58 3.14 22.26
CA GLU A 168 -4.93 2.75 22.69
C GLU A 168 -5.40 1.45 22.02
N LEU A 169 -5.16 1.30 20.72
CA LEU A 169 -5.46 0.06 20.00
C LEU A 169 -4.66 -1.11 20.57
N MET A 170 -3.37 -0.90 20.81
CA MET A 170 -2.46 -1.91 21.38
C MET A 170 -2.86 -2.32 22.80
N LYS A 171 -3.35 -1.36 23.60
CA LYS A 171 -3.90 -1.63 24.93
C LYS A 171 -5.18 -2.46 24.89
N ASN A 172 -6.03 -2.22 23.89
CA ASN A 172 -7.33 -2.86 23.75
C ASN A 172 -7.26 -4.22 23.02
N CYS A 173 -6.24 -4.46 22.20
CA CYS A 173 -5.94 -5.77 21.60
C CYS A 173 -4.53 -6.21 21.96
N HIS A 174 -4.41 -6.94 23.07
CA HIS A 174 -3.11 -7.39 23.57
C HIS A 174 -2.37 -8.29 22.58
N VAL A 175 -3.08 -9.17 21.88
CA VAL A 175 -2.48 -10.07 20.87
C VAL A 175 -1.86 -9.29 19.70
N LEU A 176 -2.49 -8.19 19.27
CA LEU A 176 -1.91 -7.30 18.26
C LEU A 176 -0.64 -6.62 18.77
N TRP A 177 -0.64 -6.19 20.04
CA TRP A 177 0.56 -5.65 20.68
C TRP A 177 1.68 -6.69 20.74
N GLU A 178 1.39 -7.93 21.15
CA GLU A 178 2.39 -9.00 21.19
C GLU A 178 2.97 -9.29 19.80
N TYR A 179 2.13 -9.30 18.76
CA TYR A 179 2.57 -9.40 17.37
C TYR A 179 3.51 -8.25 16.98
N ALA A 180 3.15 -7.00 17.30
CA ALA A 180 4.00 -5.84 17.02
C ALA A 180 5.37 -5.95 17.72
N GLN A 181 5.38 -6.44 18.97
CA GLN A 181 6.60 -6.68 19.74
C GLN A 181 7.46 -7.78 19.11
N TYR A 182 6.86 -8.90 18.69
CA TYR A 182 7.57 -9.98 17.99
C TYR A 182 8.26 -9.45 16.73
N VAL A 183 7.52 -8.73 15.87
CA VAL A 183 8.07 -8.12 14.66
C VAL A 183 9.22 -7.17 15.00
N ALA A 184 9.06 -6.32 16.02
CA ALA A 184 10.11 -5.40 16.46
C ALA A 184 11.39 -6.13 16.93
N ARG A 185 11.27 -7.27 17.63
CA ARG A 185 12.42 -8.09 18.06
C ARG A 185 13.14 -8.70 16.87
N VAL A 186 12.41 -9.28 15.91
CA VAL A 186 13.03 -9.82 14.69
C VAL A 186 13.79 -8.72 13.95
N ARG A 187 13.20 -7.53 13.78
CA ARG A 187 13.89 -6.39 13.12
C ARG A 187 15.14 -5.97 13.85
N LYS A 188 15.06 -5.84 15.18
CA LYS A 188 16.19 -5.46 16.02
C LYS A 188 17.36 -6.42 15.81
N TYR A 189 17.11 -7.73 15.86
CA TYR A 189 18.19 -8.71 15.69
C TYR A 189 18.66 -8.83 14.25
N ALA A 190 17.77 -8.72 13.26
CA ALA A 190 18.15 -8.80 11.85
C ALA A 190 19.00 -7.60 11.38
N ALA A 191 19.05 -6.52 12.17
CA ALA A 191 19.96 -5.41 11.93
C ALA A 191 21.44 -5.75 12.24
N GLU A 192 21.68 -6.75 13.10
CA GLU A 192 23.01 -7.08 13.62
C GLU A 192 23.45 -8.53 13.30
N LEU A 193 22.48 -9.43 13.10
CA LEU A 193 22.68 -10.87 12.91
C LEU A 193 22.14 -11.35 11.57
N PRO A 194 22.62 -12.51 11.06
CA PRO A 194 21.97 -13.21 9.96
C PRO A 194 20.49 -13.46 10.26
N LEU A 195 19.62 -13.33 9.26
CA LEU A 195 18.16 -13.40 9.42
C LEU A 195 17.70 -14.66 10.16
N ASN A 196 18.26 -15.82 9.81
CA ASN A 196 17.99 -17.09 10.46
C ASN A 196 18.27 -17.07 11.97
N GLU A 197 19.39 -16.48 12.39
CA GLU A 197 19.76 -16.37 13.81
C GLU A 197 18.90 -15.33 14.52
N ALA A 198 18.60 -14.23 13.83
CA ALA A 198 17.74 -13.16 14.35
C ALA A 198 16.32 -13.65 14.65
N VAL A 199 15.73 -14.43 13.75
CA VAL A 199 14.39 -15.01 13.92
C VAL A 199 14.39 -16.01 15.07
N GLU A 200 15.38 -16.91 15.15
CA GLU A 200 15.46 -17.90 16.23
C GLU A 200 15.61 -17.25 17.61
N LEU A 201 16.45 -16.20 17.69
CA LEU A 201 16.64 -15.43 18.91
C LEU A 201 15.37 -14.68 19.31
N ALA A 202 14.70 -14.02 18.36
CA ALA A 202 13.43 -13.33 18.60
C ALA A 202 12.35 -14.28 19.10
N ILE A 203 12.19 -15.45 18.47
CA ILE A 203 11.22 -16.46 18.91
C ILE A 203 11.53 -16.92 20.34
N THR A 204 12.80 -17.22 20.63
CA THR A 204 13.23 -17.67 21.96
C THR A 204 12.96 -16.62 23.03
N GLU A 205 13.30 -15.36 22.75
CA GLU A 205 13.06 -14.25 23.67
C GLU A 205 11.58 -13.99 23.89
N CYS A 206 10.78 -13.96 22.82
CA CYS A 206 9.34 -13.72 22.92
C CYS A 206 8.64 -14.80 23.74
N ILE A 207 8.97 -16.09 23.52
CA ILE A 207 8.46 -17.19 24.35
C ILE A 207 8.83 -17.00 25.83
N ARG A 208 10.08 -16.62 26.11
CA ARG A 208 10.55 -16.41 27.50
C ARG A 208 9.87 -15.23 28.18
N GLU A 209 9.58 -14.17 27.43
CA GLU A 209 8.94 -12.94 27.92
C GLU A 209 7.41 -13.01 27.93
N GLY A 210 6.83 -14.12 27.47
CA GLY A 210 5.39 -14.32 27.42
C GLY A 210 4.71 -13.76 26.17
N ILE A 211 5.46 -13.16 25.24
CA ILE A 211 4.96 -12.52 24.02
C ILE A 211 4.60 -13.59 22.98
N LEU A 212 3.32 -13.71 22.63
CA LEU A 212 2.80 -14.77 21.74
C LEU A 212 3.27 -16.18 22.17
N ALA A 213 3.54 -16.37 23.46
CA ALA A 213 4.34 -17.52 23.91
C ALA A 213 3.70 -18.87 23.56
N GLU A 214 2.39 -19.00 23.74
CA GLU A 214 1.67 -20.22 23.38
C GLU A 214 1.71 -20.47 21.87
N PHE A 215 1.43 -19.47 21.05
CA PHE A 215 1.47 -19.56 19.59
C PHE A 215 2.86 -19.94 19.08
N LEU A 216 3.90 -19.27 19.58
CA LEU A 216 5.30 -19.51 19.19
C LEU A 216 5.83 -20.86 19.68
N GLN A 217 5.42 -21.32 20.87
CA GLN A 217 5.81 -22.64 21.39
C GLN A 217 5.24 -23.77 20.53
N HIS A 218 3.95 -23.70 20.18
CA HIS A 218 3.29 -24.75 19.41
C HIS A 218 3.70 -24.75 17.94
N ASN A 219 3.99 -23.58 17.35
CA ASN A 219 4.23 -23.42 15.91
C ASN A 219 5.67 -23.03 15.58
N ARG A 220 6.64 -23.29 16.48
CA ARG A 220 8.01 -22.75 16.38
C ARG A 220 8.65 -22.93 15.00
N ALA A 221 8.61 -24.16 14.46
CA ALA A 221 9.31 -24.50 13.22
C ALA A 221 8.67 -23.83 12.00
N GLU A 222 7.35 -23.75 11.97
CA GLU A 222 6.57 -23.10 10.92
C GLU A 222 6.73 -21.58 10.99
N VAL A 223 6.59 -20.99 12.17
CA VAL A 223 6.79 -19.55 12.39
C VAL A 223 8.19 -19.13 11.97
N TYR A 224 9.21 -19.93 12.30
CA TYR A 224 10.58 -19.70 11.86
C TYR A 224 10.68 -19.59 10.32
N LYS A 225 10.12 -20.59 9.60
CA LYS A 225 10.15 -20.62 8.13
C LYS A 225 9.38 -19.46 7.50
N VAL A 226 8.17 -19.20 8.00
CA VAL A 226 7.30 -18.12 7.48
C VAL A 226 7.96 -16.77 7.72
N SER A 227 8.55 -16.54 8.90
CA SER A 227 9.21 -15.27 9.21
C SER A 227 10.41 -14.99 8.31
N ILE A 228 11.24 -16.01 8.02
CA ILE A 228 12.35 -15.86 7.08
C ILE A 228 11.81 -15.48 5.69
N PHE A 229 10.80 -16.21 5.21
CA PHE A 229 10.20 -15.97 3.92
C PHE A 229 9.59 -14.56 3.80
N GLU A 230 8.85 -14.11 4.81
CA GLU A 230 8.26 -12.76 4.85
C GLU A 230 9.33 -11.68 4.81
N TYR A 231 10.40 -11.81 5.59
CA TYR A 231 11.49 -10.83 5.62
C TYR A 231 12.27 -10.77 4.31
N ASP A 232 12.59 -11.93 3.72
CA ASP A 232 13.24 -11.97 2.42
C ASP A 232 12.36 -11.35 1.33
N LYS A 233 11.06 -11.68 1.32
CA LYS A 233 10.10 -11.08 0.38
C LYS A 233 10.01 -9.57 0.55
N GLU A 234 9.89 -9.06 1.78
CA GLU A 234 9.86 -7.62 2.07
C GLU A 234 11.15 -6.93 1.59
N LYS A 235 12.31 -7.56 1.80
CA LYS A 235 13.61 -7.03 1.37
C LYS A 235 13.74 -6.97 -0.16
N GLU A 236 13.32 -8.01 -0.86
CA GLU A 236 13.32 -8.03 -2.33
C GLU A 236 12.35 -7.02 -2.92
N GLU A 237 11.15 -6.89 -2.35
CA GLU A 237 10.17 -5.87 -2.78
C GLU A 237 10.73 -4.45 -2.62
N LYS A 238 11.39 -4.15 -1.50
CA LYS A 238 12.04 -2.84 -1.29
C LYS A 238 13.18 -2.57 -2.27
N LYS A 239 13.99 -3.58 -2.58
CA LYS A 239 15.06 -3.44 -3.60
C LYS A 239 14.47 -3.15 -4.97
N LEU A 240 13.43 -3.88 -5.36
CA LEU A 240 12.73 -3.70 -6.63
C LEU A 240 12.17 -2.27 -6.73
N ARG A 241 11.40 -1.81 -5.73
CA ARG A 241 10.83 -0.45 -5.71
C ARG A 241 11.91 0.64 -5.76
N LYS A 242 13.04 0.41 -5.12
CA LYS A 242 14.18 1.35 -5.18
C LYS A 242 14.77 1.40 -6.59
N ALA A 243 14.98 0.26 -7.22
CA ALA A 243 15.49 0.17 -8.59
C ALA A 243 14.51 0.79 -9.60
N GLU A 244 13.20 0.54 -9.47
CA GLU A 244 12.15 1.17 -10.28
C GLU A 244 12.17 2.70 -10.16
N ARG A 245 12.33 3.21 -8.93
CA ARG A 245 12.43 4.66 -8.69
C ARG A 245 13.70 5.27 -9.29
N GLU A 246 14.81 4.57 -9.23
CA GLU A 246 16.07 5.01 -9.85
C GLU A 246 15.96 5.02 -11.38
N CYS A 247 15.43 3.95 -11.98
CA CYS A 247 15.17 3.86 -13.42
C CYS A 247 14.22 4.97 -13.90
N GLY A 248 13.07 5.15 -13.23
CA GLY A 248 12.11 6.19 -13.60
C GLY A 248 12.67 7.61 -13.46
N ARG A 249 13.59 7.85 -12.50
CA ARG A 249 14.29 9.13 -12.38
C ARG A 249 15.26 9.36 -13.54
N GLU A 250 15.99 8.33 -13.96
CA GLU A 250 16.90 8.42 -15.11
C GLU A 250 16.14 8.65 -16.42
N GLU A 251 15.08 7.89 -16.66
CA GLU A 251 14.19 8.05 -17.82
C GLU A 251 13.58 9.45 -17.86
N GLY A 252 13.01 9.91 -16.74
CA GLY A 252 12.43 11.24 -16.64
C GLY A 252 13.45 12.37 -16.84
N LEU A 253 14.71 12.18 -16.42
CA LEU A 253 15.78 13.15 -16.70
C LEU A 253 16.13 13.18 -18.20
N GLN A 254 16.21 12.02 -18.86
CA GLN A 254 16.51 11.95 -20.29
C GLN A 254 15.38 12.56 -21.14
N GLU A 255 14.12 12.26 -20.79
CA GLU A 255 12.96 12.83 -21.47
C GLU A 255 12.89 14.34 -21.25
N GLY A 256 13.06 14.81 -20.01
CA GLY A 256 13.10 16.24 -19.69
C GLY A 256 14.23 17.00 -20.39
N LEU A 257 15.42 16.41 -20.54
CA LEU A 257 16.51 16.99 -21.31
C LEU A 257 16.16 17.10 -22.80
N LYS A 258 15.55 16.05 -23.36
CA LYS A 258 15.12 16.02 -24.77
C LYS A 258 14.04 17.05 -25.05
N GLU A 259 13.03 17.15 -24.18
CA GLU A 259 11.97 18.15 -24.26
C GLU A 259 12.52 19.56 -24.11
N GLY A 260 13.39 19.80 -23.13
CA GLY A 260 14.05 21.10 -22.94
C GLY A 260 14.89 21.53 -24.16
N LEU A 261 15.64 20.61 -24.76
CA LEU A 261 16.39 20.88 -26.00
C LEU A 261 15.48 21.13 -27.21
N GLN A 262 14.30 20.52 -27.27
CA GLN A 262 13.33 20.78 -28.33
C GLN A 262 12.65 22.14 -28.14
N GLN A 263 12.26 22.47 -26.90
CA GLN A 263 11.68 23.77 -26.55
C GLN A 263 12.67 24.90 -26.82
N GLY A 264 13.93 24.77 -26.38
CA GLY A 264 14.98 25.76 -26.65
C GLY A 264 15.21 25.98 -28.14
N ARG A 265 15.29 24.92 -28.95
CA ARG A 265 15.40 25.03 -30.41
C ARG A 265 14.17 25.69 -31.06
N LEU A 266 12.97 25.44 -30.52
CA LEU A 266 11.75 26.07 -31.01
C LEU A 266 11.72 27.57 -30.68
N GLU A 267 12.15 27.95 -29.47
CA GLU A 267 12.27 29.35 -29.05
C GLU A 267 13.33 30.09 -29.88
N GLU A 268 14.51 29.50 -30.08
CA GLU A 268 15.55 30.04 -30.97
C GLU A 268 15.02 30.23 -32.40
N ARG A 269 14.30 29.23 -32.94
CA ARG A 269 13.70 29.33 -34.28
C ARG A 269 12.68 30.45 -34.37
N LYS A 270 11.84 30.64 -33.34
CA LYS A 270 10.88 31.75 -33.28
C LYS A 270 11.61 33.10 -33.21
N SER A 271 12.66 33.21 -32.39
CA SER A 271 13.49 34.41 -32.27
C SER A 271 14.16 34.77 -33.60
N LEU A 272 14.73 33.79 -34.30
CA LEU A 272 15.34 33.97 -35.63
C LEU A 272 14.32 34.41 -36.69
N LEU A 273 13.13 33.80 -36.73
CA LEU A 273 12.08 34.20 -37.66
C LEU A 273 11.62 35.64 -37.41
N ALA A 274 11.49 36.03 -36.14
CA ALA A 274 11.17 37.41 -35.76
C ALA A 274 12.28 38.39 -36.17
N LEU A 275 13.55 37.99 -36.07
CA LEU A 275 14.69 38.79 -36.51
C LEU A 275 14.69 39.01 -38.02
N ILE A 276 14.53 37.93 -38.80
CA ILE A 276 14.47 37.98 -40.26
C ILE A 276 13.31 38.89 -40.73
N ALA A 277 12.15 38.79 -40.08
CA ALA A 277 11.00 39.65 -40.40
C ALA A 277 11.30 41.14 -40.16
N LYS A 278 11.94 41.47 -39.03
CA LYS A 278 12.35 42.84 -38.71
C LYS A 278 13.44 43.37 -39.65
N MET A 279 14.46 42.56 -39.97
CA MET A 279 15.52 42.92 -40.93
C MET A 279 14.95 43.21 -42.32
N SER A 280 13.99 42.40 -42.77
CA SER A 280 13.32 42.59 -44.07
C SER A 280 12.53 43.91 -44.11
N ALA A 281 11.82 44.24 -43.02
CA ALA A 281 11.06 45.49 -42.94
C ALA A 281 11.95 46.74 -42.73
N GLY A 282 13.09 46.58 -42.06
CA GLY A 282 14.02 47.66 -41.71
C GLY A 282 15.12 47.95 -42.75
N GLY A 283 15.10 47.26 -43.90
CA GLY A 283 16.02 47.51 -45.00
C GLY A 283 17.39 46.84 -44.89
N ASP A 284 17.56 45.83 -44.04
CA ASP A 284 18.79 45.01 -43.93
C ASP A 284 18.60 43.60 -44.52
N ALA A 285 17.76 43.45 -45.54
CA ALA A 285 17.46 42.16 -46.15
C ALA A 285 18.69 41.51 -46.80
N ASP A 286 19.64 42.32 -47.28
CA ASP A 286 20.93 41.92 -47.84
C ASP A 286 21.81 41.17 -46.83
N LYS A 287 21.67 41.46 -45.53
CA LYS A 287 22.45 40.84 -44.45
C LYS A 287 21.88 39.51 -43.96
N ILE A 288 20.68 39.12 -44.38
CA ILE A 288 20.03 37.86 -43.93
C ILE A 288 20.87 36.64 -44.34
N THR A 289 21.47 36.65 -45.53
CA THR A 289 22.33 35.56 -46.03
C THR A 289 23.63 35.41 -45.22
N MET A 290 23.99 36.43 -44.44
CA MET A 290 25.18 36.47 -43.59
C MET A 290 24.86 36.12 -42.12
N LEU A 291 23.61 35.76 -41.78
CA LEU A 291 23.24 35.41 -40.40
C LEU A 291 23.92 34.12 -39.88
N ASN A 292 24.59 33.34 -40.74
CA ASN A 292 25.44 32.24 -40.30
C ASN A 292 26.73 32.73 -39.61
N ASP A 293 27.10 34.00 -39.80
CA ASP A 293 28.20 34.65 -39.09
C ASP A 293 27.70 35.13 -37.71
N PRO A 294 28.27 34.62 -36.59
CA PRO A 294 27.87 35.01 -35.25
C PRO A 294 27.95 36.51 -34.98
N GLU A 295 28.95 37.22 -35.54
CA GLU A 295 29.10 38.66 -35.31
C GLU A 295 27.98 39.45 -36.00
N VAL A 296 27.58 39.02 -37.20
CA VAL A 296 26.45 39.61 -37.93
C VAL A 296 25.14 39.30 -37.21
N MET A 297 24.96 38.06 -36.72
CA MET A 297 23.77 37.66 -35.97
C MET A 297 23.60 38.52 -34.70
N GLU A 298 24.66 38.65 -33.89
CA GLU A 298 24.63 39.44 -32.65
C GLU A 298 24.38 40.93 -32.92
N ALA A 299 25.03 41.49 -33.95
CA ALA A 299 24.82 42.89 -34.33
C ALA A 299 23.38 43.17 -34.76
N MET A 300 22.77 42.27 -35.54
CA MET A 300 21.37 42.41 -35.99
C MET A 300 20.38 42.17 -34.84
N GLN A 301 20.60 41.16 -33.99
CA GLN A 301 19.82 40.94 -32.76
C GLN A 301 19.80 42.20 -31.88
N LYS A 302 20.97 42.81 -31.65
CA LYS A 302 21.10 44.05 -30.88
C LYS A 302 20.41 45.24 -31.55
N LYS A 303 20.56 45.41 -32.87
CA LYS A 303 19.91 46.48 -33.65
C LYS A 303 18.38 46.41 -33.54
N TYR A 304 17.81 45.21 -33.58
CA TYR A 304 16.36 44.99 -33.61
C TYR A 304 15.74 44.63 -32.27
N GLY A 305 16.53 44.63 -31.18
CA GLY A 305 16.09 44.36 -29.81
C GLY A 305 15.51 42.97 -29.63
N ILE A 306 16.08 41.98 -30.32
CA ILE A 306 15.73 40.56 -30.17
C ILE A 306 16.83 39.89 -29.35
N LYS A 307 16.44 39.18 -28.30
CA LYS A 307 17.33 38.30 -27.54
C LYS A 307 17.14 36.86 -28.01
#